data_AF-X1TKK4-F1
#
_entry.id   AF-X1TKK4-F1
#
_cell.length_a   1.000
_cell.length_b   1.000
_cell.length_c   1.000
_cell.angle_alpha   90.00
_cell.angle_beta   90.00
_cell.angle_gamma   90.00
#
_symmetry.space_group_name_H-M   'P 1'
#
loop_
_entity.id
_entity.type
_entity.pdbx_description
1 polymer ?
#
loop_
_entity_poly.entity_id
_entity_poly.type
_entity_poly.pdbx_seq_one_letter_code
_entity_poly.pdbx_strand_id
1 'polypeptide(L)'
;GIRLKSNSSRGGVVEKLWYQDIRMEDISKEAIRINTNYGSYMKSRSGKAYPVFRDITIKNVTCNGAKMAVSIQGTNRKPVENITLENVSIKARTGMKFTWVNGLRLKNVTSKPLQGRPIIFENCKDVVNE
;
A
#
# COMPACT_ATOMS: atom_id res chain seq x y z
N GLY A 1 6.28 6.29 8.36
CA GLY A 1 6.39 5.60 7.07
C GLY A 1 5.61 6.33 5.99
N ILE A 2 5.55 5.76 4.79
CA ILE A 2 4.86 6.34 3.64
C ILE A 2 3.37 6.09 3.79
N ARG A 3 2.54 7.14 3.74
CA ARG A 3 1.11 7.03 3.97
C ARG A 3 0.28 7.88 3.02
N LEU A 4 -0.58 7.22 2.25
CA LEU A 4 -1.60 7.84 1.41
C LEU A 4 -2.99 7.34 1.83
N LYS A 5 -3.96 8.25 1.93
CA LYS A 5 -5.32 7.90 2.38
C LYS A 5 -6.37 8.78 1.70
N SER A 6 -7.51 8.19 1.37
CA SER A 6 -8.71 8.90 0.94
C SER A 6 -9.95 8.03 1.18
N ASN A 7 -11.13 8.50 0.78
CA ASN A 7 -12.36 7.74 0.78
C ASN A 7 -13.34 8.28 -0.27
N SER A 8 -14.46 7.57 -0.44
CA SER A 8 -15.43 7.85 -1.50
C SER A 8 -16.21 9.15 -1.35
N SER A 9 -16.05 9.89 -0.24
CA SER A 9 -16.61 11.25 -0.09
C SER A 9 -15.65 12.36 -0.51
N ARG A 10 -14.39 12.04 -0.82
CA ARG A 10 -13.38 13.02 -1.24
C ARG A 10 -13.17 13.05 -2.74
N GLY A 11 -13.28 11.91 -3.42
CA GLY A 11 -12.92 11.83 -4.83
C GLY A 11 -11.48 12.26 -5.10
N GLY A 12 -11.28 12.85 -6.27
CA GLY A 12 -9.98 13.34 -6.71
C GLY A 12 -9.06 12.24 -7.24
N VAL A 13 -7.90 12.69 -7.72
CA VAL A 13 -6.87 11.83 -8.30
C VAL A 13 -5.57 12.05 -7.55
N VAL A 14 -4.92 10.94 -7.20
CA VAL A 14 -3.56 10.91 -6.66
C VAL A 14 -2.77 10.00 -7.58
N GLU A 15 -1.90 10.59 -8.40
CA GLU A 15 -1.14 9.84 -9.39
C GLU A 15 0.26 10.37 -9.58
N LYS A 16 1.13 9.55 -10.17
CA LYS A 16 2.51 9.91 -10.55
C LYS A 16 3.35 10.33 -9.34
N LEU A 17 3.29 9.50 -8.29
CA LEU A 17 4.07 9.70 -7.08
C LEU A 17 5.32 8.83 -7.08
N TRP A 18 6.42 9.39 -6.61
CA TRP A 18 7.70 8.69 -6.47
C TRP A 18 8.24 8.85 -5.06
N TYR A 19 8.52 7.74 -4.40
CA TYR A 19 9.21 7.71 -3.10
C TYR A 19 10.49 6.91 -3.26
N GLN A 20 11.64 7.53 -3.01
CA GLN A 20 12.93 6.91 -3.27
C GLN A 20 13.94 7.17 -2.17
N ASP A 21 14.82 6.19 -1.93
CA ASP A 21 16.00 6.30 -1.06
C ASP A 21 15.63 6.64 0.39
N ILE A 22 14.67 5.88 0.93
CA ILE A 22 14.13 6.08 2.26
C ILE A 22 14.56 4.96 3.19
N ARG A 23 15.14 5.34 4.34
CA ARG A 23 15.37 4.45 5.47
C ARG A 23 14.38 4.76 6.59
N MET A 24 13.76 3.73 7.14
CA MET A 24 12.82 3.82 8.26
C MET A 24 13.27 2.93 9.42
N GLU A 25 13.08 3.41 10.64
CA GLU A 25 13.35 2.68 11.89
C GLU A 25 12.12 2.83 12.80
N ASP A 26 11.78 1.77 13.53
CA ASP A 26 10.76 1.76 14.60
C ASP A 26 9.40 2.39 14.26
N ILE A 27 8.82 1.99 13.12
CA ILE A 27 7.50 2.46 12.70
C ILE A 27 6.40 1.82 13.55
N SER A 28 5.68 2.63 14.34
CA SER A 28 4.63 2.14 15.25
C SER A 28 3.45 1.40 14.59
N LYS A 29 3.23 1.60 13.29
CA LYS A 29 2.14 0.98 12.51
C LYS A 29 2.66 0.32 11.23
N GLU A 30 2.08 0.64 10.08
CA GLU A 30 2.51 0.12 8.78
C GLU A 30 3.67 0.95 8.21
N ALA A 31 4.72 0.31 7.68
CA ALA A 31 5.84 1.05 7.07
C ALA A 31 5.40 1.77 5.79
N ILE A 32 4.61 1.09 4.95
CA ILE A 32 3.94 1.66 3.79
C ILE A 32 2.44 1.39 3.89
N ARG A 33 1.63 2.45 3.76
CA ARG A 33 0.17 2.36 3.81
C ARG A 33 -0.51 3.18 2.72
N ILE A 34 -1.29 2.52 1.89
CA ILE A 34 -2.20 3.16 0.95
C ILE A 34 -3.62 2.65 1.25
N ASN A 35 -4.56 3.53 1.58
CA ASN A 35 -5.93 3.12 1.92
C ASN A 35 -6.96 4.10 1.36
N THR A 36 -7.75 3.64 0.38
CA THR A 36 -8.83 4.43 -0.25
C THR A 36 -10.22 4.10 0.31
N ASN A 37 -10.32 3.21 1.29
CA ASN A 37 -11.54 2.90 2.05
C ASN A 37 -11.44 3.42 3.49
N TYR A 38 -10.87 4.62 3.66
CA TYR A 38 -10.58 5.15 4.98
C TYR A 38 -11.86 5.65 5.67
N GLY A 39 -12.19 5.07 6.83
CA GLY A 39 -13.29 5.57 7.65
C GLY A 39 -13.00 6.97 8.18
N SER A 40 -13.83 7.97 7.84
CA SER A 40 -13.82 9.27 8.52
C SER A 40 -14.73 9.23 9.74
N TYR A 41 -14.33 9.90 10.82
CA TYR A 41 -15.15 10.14 12.02
C TYR A 41 -16.46 10.88 11.68
N MET A 42 -16.46 11.66 10.59
CA MET A 42 -17.66 12.30 10.04
C MET A 42 -18.45 11.32 9.14
N LYS A 43 -19.76 11.29 9.38
CA LYS A 43 -20.73 10.20 9.21
C LYS A 43 -21.13 9.83 7.76
N SER A 44 -20.25 9.99 6.77
CA SER A 44 -20.57 9.66 5.38
C SER A 44 -19.52 8.70 4.78
N ARG A 45 -19.84 7.39 4.86
CA ARG A 45 -19.25 6.36 3.98
C ARG A 45 -19.97 6.29 2.62
N SER A 46 -20.94 7.17 2.39
CA SER A 46 -21.91 7.12 1.29
C SER A 46 -21.56 8.06 0.14
N GLY A 47 -20.36 8.64 0.13
CA GLY A 47 -19.89 9.35 -1.05
C GLY A 47 -19.77 8.40 -2.26
N LYS A 48 -20.16 8.87 -3.44
CA LYS A 48 -20.00 8.17 -4.72
C LYS A 48 -18.77 8.64 -5.51
N ALA A 49 -18.00 9.58 -4.95
CA ALA A 49 -16.79 10.11 -5.53
C ALA A 49 -15.60 9.21 -5.14
N TYR A 50 -15.49 8.04 -5.76
CA TYR A 50 -14.39 7.11 -5.49
C TYR A 50 -13.05 7.73 -5.94
N PRO A 51 -12.07 7.87 -5.04
CA PRO A 51 -10.77 8.46 -5.37
C PRO A 51 -9.98 7.53 -6.29
N VAL A 52 -9.23 8.11 -7.24
CA VAL A 52 -8.33 7.36 -8.12
C VAL A 52 -6.91 7.43 -7.58
N PHE A 53 -6.31 6.28 -7.29
CA PHE A 53 -4.93 6.16 -6.84
C PHE A 53 -4.21 5.27 -7.84
N ARG A 54 -3.25 5.83 -8.58
CA ARG A 54 -2.52 5.09 -9.62
C ARG A 54 -1.10 5.58 -9.85
N ASP A 55 -0.29 4.78 -10.52
CA ASP A 55 1.05 5.16 -10.98
C ASP A 55 1.92 5.67 -9.82
N ILE A 56 2.11 4.81 -8.82
CA ILE A 56 2.90 5.12 -7.62
C ILE A 56 4.08 4.16 -7.56
N THR A 57 5.28 4.72 -7.48
CA THR A 57 6.52 3.95 -7.35
C THR A 57 7.18 4.22 -6.02
N ILE A 58 7.57 3.14 -5.34
CA ILE A 58 8.34 3.16 -4.11
C ILE A 58 9.60 2.34 -4.35
N LYS A 59 10.75 3.00 -4.34
CA LYS A 59 12.03 2.44 -4.78
C LYS A 59 13.12 2.61 -3.73
N ASN A 60 13.99 1.61 -3.58
CA ASN A 60 15.14 1.67 -2.67
C ASN A 60 14.74 2.04 -1.24
N VAL A 61 13.82 1.27 -0.67
CA VAL A 61 13.29 1.53 0.68
C VAL A 61 13.67 0.41 1.63
N THR A 62 14.25 0.79 2.78
CA THR A 62 14.52 -0.15 3.88
C THR A 62 13.76 0.25 5.12
N CYS A 63 13.25 -0.74 5.85
CA CYS A 63 12.59 -0.52 7.13
C CYS A 63 13.01 -1.58 8.14
N ASN A 64 13.51 -1.15 9.28
CA ASN A 64 13.87 -2.02 10.38
C ASN A 64 12.96 -1.72 11.58
N GLY A 65 11.91 -2.54 11.72
CA GLY A 65 10.89 -2.37 12.75
C GLY A 65 9.63 -1.69 12.21
N ALA A 66 8.57 -2.48 12.09
CA ALA A 66 7.22 -1.98 11.87
C ALA A 66 6.19 -2.97 12.44
N LYS A 67 4.96 -2.52 12.76
CA LYS A 67 3.88 -3.45 13.08
C LYS A 67 3.49 -4.29 11.85
N MET A 68 3.47 -3.70 10.67
CA MET A 68 3.16 -4.38 9.41
C MET A 68 4.04 -3.83 8.29
N ALA A 69 4.52 -4.70 7.40
CA ALA A 69 5.43 -4.29 6.34
C ALA A 69 4.74 -3.32 5.34
N VAL A 70 3.70 -3.80 4.66
CA VAL A 70 2.97 -3.02 3.64
C VAL A 70 1.48 -3.31 3.74
N SER A 71 0.65 -2.27 3.67
CA SER A 71 -0.80 -2.40 3.53
C SER A 71 -1.30 -1.51 2.41
N ILE A 72 -1.73 -2.11 1.29
CA ILE A 72 -2.38 -1.40 0.18
C ILE A 72 -3.81 -1.91 0.05
N GLN A 73 -4.76 -1.02 0.25
CA GLN A 73 -6.19 -1.33 0.26
C GLN A 73 -6.96 -0.38 -0.66
N GLY A 74 -7.36 -0.92 -1.80
CA GLY A 74 -8.37 -0.33 -2.68
C GLY A 74 -9.79 -0.73 -2.29
N THR A 75 -10.72 -0.60 -3.25
CA THR A 75 -12.10 -1.09 -3.12
C THR A 75 -12.49 -1.90 -4.35
N ASN A 76 -13.55 -2.71 -4.25
CA ASN A 76 -14.11 -3.44 -5.38
C ASN A 76 -14.62 -2.53 -6.51
N ARG A 77 -15.01 -1.29 -6.21
CA ARG A 77 -15.48 -0.30 -7.19
C ARG A 77 -14.35 0.49 -7.81
N LYS A 78 -13.31 0.78 -7.03
CA LYS A 78 -12.11 1.51 -7.46
C LYS A 78 -10.87 0.87 -6.80
N PRO A 79 -10.27 -0.12 -7.48
CA PRO A 79 -8.98 -0.68 -7.09
C PRO A 79 -7.89 0.41 -7.10
N VAL A 80 -6.80 0.16 -6.38
CA VAL A 80 -5.55 0.92 -6.56
C VAL A 80 -4.84 0.34 -7.79
N GLU A 81 -4.31 1.18 -8.67
CA GLU A 81 -3.82 0.75 -9.98
C GLU A 81 -2.32 1.05 -10.15
N ASN A 82 -1.57 0.22 -10.88
CA ASN A 82 -0.19 0.48 -11.29
C ASN A 82 0.75 0.89 -10.15
N ILE A 83 0.97 -0.01 -9.19
CA ILE A 83 1.87 0.22 -8.06
C ILE A 83 3.16 -0.56 -8.28
N THR A 84 4.30 0.12 -8.15
CA THR A 84 5.62 -0.51 -8.23
C THR A 84 6.35 -0.40 -6.90
N LEU A 85 6.73 -1.54 -6.33
CA LEU A 85 7.71 -1.64 -5.26
C LEU A 85 9.00 -2.23 -5.84
N GLU A 86 10.09 -1.45 -5.85
CA GLU A 86 11.39 -1.88 -6.39
C GLU A 86 12.48 -1.76 -5.33
N ASN A 87 13.26 -2.81 -5.10
CA ASN A 87 14.32 -2.82 -4.08
C ASN A 87 13.81 -2.40 -2.70
N VAL A 88 12.76 -3.07 -2.22
CA VAL A 88 12.12 -2.77 -0.94
C VAL A 88 12.36 -3.90 0.05
N SER A 89 12.96 -3.60 1.20
CA SER A 89 13.26 -4.59 2.24
C SER A 89 12.74 -4.14 3.60
N ILE A 90 11.79 -4.88 4.17
CA ILE A 90 11.09 -4.49 5.39
C ILE A 90 11.07 -5.63 6.41
N LYS A 91 11.58 -5.37 7.61
CA LYS A 91 11.38 -6.19 8.81
C LYS A 91 10.20 -5.65 9.60
N ALA A 92 9.21 -6.50 9.88
CA ALA A 92 7.99 -6.11 10.57
C ALA A 92 7.41 -7.27 11.38
N ARG A 93 6.42 -6.99 12.25
CA ARG A 93 5.71 -8.05 12.97
C ARG A 93 4.86 -8.89 12.01
N THR A 94 4.09 -8.28 11.12
CA THR A 94 3.33 -8.99 10.05
C THR A 94 3.77 -8.58 8.65
N GLY A 95 3.50 -9.43 7.67
CA GLY A 95 3.94 -9.26 6.28
C GLY A 95 3.17 -8.19 5.50
N MET A 96 3.27 -8.27 4.18
CA MET A 96 2.63 -7.39 3.22
C MET A 96 1.22 -7.88 2.87
N LYS A 97 0.26 -6.97 2.76
CA LYS A 97 -1.10 -7.28 2.28
C LYS A 97 -1.54 -6.28 1.24
N PHE A 98 -2.02 -6.80 0.12
CA PHE A 98 -2.59 -6.06 -0.99
C PHE A 98 -4.02 -6.54 -1.20
N THR A 99 -4.97 -5.60 -1.20
CA THR A 99 -6.39 -5.89 -1.38
C THR A 99 -6.99 -4.94 -2.41
N TRP A 100 -7.63 -5.47 -3.45
CA TRP A 100 -8.15 -4.69 -4.59
C TRP A 100 -7.06 -3.80 -5.22
N VAL A 101 -6.00 -4.45 -5.70
CA VAL A 101 -4.89 -3.81 -6.42
C VAL A 101 -4.75 -4.43 -7.80
N ASN A 102 -4.73 -3.60 -8.84
CA ASN A 102 -4.52 -4.03 -10.22
C ASN A 102 -3.16 -3.50 -10.71
N GLY A 103 -2.38 -4.32 -11.41
CA GLY A 103 -1.08 -3.89 -11.96
C GLY A 103 -0.02 -3.66 -10.87
N LEU A 104 0.08 -4.58 -9.90
CA LEU A 104 1.10 -4.54 -8.86
C LEU A 104 2.40 -5.17 -9.39
N ARG A 105 3.50 -4.42 -9.33
CA ARG A 105 4.85 -4.90 -9.66
C ARG A 105 5.71 -4.90 -8.41
N LEU A 106 6.19 -6.07 -8.04
CA LEU A 106 7.15 -6.27 -6.96
C LEU A 106 8.45 -6.72 -7.62
N LYS A 107 9.50 -5.91 -7.53
CA LYS A 107 10.82 -6.20 -8.09
C LYS A 107 11.86 -6.15 -6.99
N ASN A 108 12.49 -7.28 -6.68
CA ASN A 108 13.45 -7.39 -5.58
C ASN A 108 12.85 -6.87 -4.25
N VAL A 109 11.71 -7.44 -3.86
CA VAL A 109 10.98 -7.07 -2.64
C VAL A 109 11.13 -8.17 -1.60
N THR A 110 11.63 -7.81 -0.41
CA THR A 110 11.81 -8.74 0.72
C THR A 110 10.96 -8.32 1.91
N SER A 111 10.13 -9.25 2.41
CA SER A 111 9.46 -9.13 3.70
C SER A 111 9.84 -10.31 4.59
N LYS A 112 10.36 -10.02 5.79
CA LYS A 112 10.65 -11.04 6.81
C LYS A 112 9.78 -10.78 8.04
N PRO A 113 8.49 -11.19 8.02
CA PRO A 113 7.62 -10.97 9.15
C PRO A 113 7.93 -11.92 10.31
N LEU A 114 7.71 -11.47 11.55
CA LEU A 114 7.79 -12.34 12.73
C LEU A 114 6.63 -13.34 12.81
N GLN A 115 5.49 -13.02 12.20
CA GLN A 115 4.29 -13.87 12.19
C GLN A 115 3.49 -13.72 10.90
N GLY A 116 2.86 -14.82 10.47
CA GLY A 116 2.01 -14.88 9.28
C GLY A 116 2.79 -14.95 7.96
N ARG A 117 2.06 -14.83 6.85
CA ARG A 117 2.65 -14.92 5.51
C ARG A 117 3.44 -13.64 5.16
N PRO A 118 4.59 -13.75 4.46
CA PRO A 118 5.33 -12.59 3.97
C PRO A 118 4.52 -11.68 3.04
N ILE A 119 3.69 -12.26 2.17
CA ILE A 119 2.87 -11.53 1.21
C ILE A 119 1.51 -12.21 1.08
N ILE A 120 0.45 -11.39 1.04
CA ILE A 120 -0.95 -11.80 0.83
C ILE A 120 -1.56 -10.92 -0.25
N PHE A 121 -2.17 -11.54 -1.25
CA PHE A 121 -2.98 -10.87 -2.28
C PHE A 121 -4.45 -11.26 -2.13
N GLU A 122 -5.34 -10.28 -2.10
CA GLU A 122 -6.78 -10.48 -2.03
C GLU A 122 -7.47 -9.66 -3.12
N ASN A 123 -8.18 -10.31 -4.04
CA ASN A 123 -8.86 -9.63 -5.16
C ASN A 123 -7.92 -8.72 -5.98
N CYS A 124 -6.67 -9.15 -6.16
CA CYS A 124 -5.69 -8.45 -6.98
C CYS A 124 -5.65 -9.03 -8.39
N LYS A 125 -5.30 -8.20 -9.38
CA LYS A 125 -5.13 -8.60 -10.78
C LYS A 125 -3.79 -8.09 -11.30
N ASP A 126 -3.25 -8.78 -12.31
CA ASP A 126 -2.03 -8.38 -13.01
C ASP A 126 -0.85 -8.13 -12.05
N VAL A 127 -0.64 -9.08 -11.13
CA VAL A 127 0.47 -9.04 -10.18
C VAL A 127 1.70 -9.69 -10.81
N VAL A 128 2.80 -8.94 -10.86
CA VAL A 128 4.13 -9.44 -11.22
C VAL A 128 5.00 -9.39 -9.97
N ASN A 129 5.62 -10.52 -9.63
CA ASN A 129 6.49 -10.65 -8.47
C ASN A 129 7.79 -11.34 -8.90
N GLU A 130 8.85 -10.53 -9.06
CA GLU A 130 10.16 -10.90 -9.63
C GLU A 130 11.33 -10.53 -8.71
#